data_AF-R5Y799-F1
#
_entry.id   AF-R5Y799-F1
#
_cell.length_a   1.000
_cell.length_b   1.000
_cell.length_c   1.000
_cell.angle_alpha   90.00
_cell.angle_beta   90.00
_cell.angle_gamma   90.00
#
_symmetry.space_group_name_H-M   'P 1'
#
loop_
_entity.id
_entity.type
_entity.pdbx_description
1 polymer ?
#
loop_
_entity_poly.entity_id
_entity_poly.type
_entity_poly.pdbx_seq_one_letter_code
_entity_poly.pdbx_strand_id
1 'polypeptide(L)'
;MILEIYLNGKANNFFEVDKKLKALIVKKDENILKIIKKSFDEFDEIVINSCKESNFNQISMLFSSNKKIIIDSENVSYSTLQKLKEEFGNKFYVRSKYNLYEDVLVDEYLKTIDKLFKMKEYIEHYSLSPLERLIYIYDMVKERIYKTSSVSNSCSRDLTKVLNEEEIVCEGYSNIMTSLANFLGLNTFVKIYHNLEKTDGHATVGVYLNDLKYDIHGVFECDPTWDRKRSIEDNDFINNYSWCMEKVTTSERIKEMKLITEPDLIRKQITKAYNDIFNEDYKDYDILIKQAFKIFYKKASNFYKEIGLNLKANEVLGLMGTYEVDKVNEIYKDILSYYNIQIDPEDFIKALYNARRIEYLSNPDVRRLTFDDLEKSIVNKYNLNMMSRINFLLEYGTVEGIIFGEDDIDVNDDEFSKIEEDNLKLRLLYDLKTYLGIKKDNIIRS
;
A
#
# COMPACT_ATOMS: atom_id res chain seq x y z
N MET A 1 30.73 -9.24 -11.88
CA MET A 1 29.79 -10.16 -12.59
C MET A 1 28.85 -10.79 -11.55
N ILE A 2 27.57 -10.99 -11.88
CA ILE A 2 26.58 -11.52 -10.93
C ILE A 2 26.17 -12.95 -11.32
N LEU A 3 26.17 -13.87 -10.36
CA LEU A 3 25.64 -15.22 -10.50
C LEU A 3 24.26 -15.29 -9.83
N GLU A 4 23.22 -15.58 -10.60
CA GLU A 4 21.88 -15.81 -10.07
C GLU A 4 21.59 -17.30 -9.91
N ILE A 5 21.08 -17.72 -8.75
CA ILE A 5 20.82 -19.11 -8.42
C ILE A 5 19.35 -19.31 -8.05
N TYR A 6 18.69 -20.27 -8.70
CA TYR A 6 17.32 -20.67 -8.43
C TYR A 6 17.26 -22.15 -8.05
N LEU A 7 16.95 -22.48 -6.79
CA LEU A 7 16.99 -23.86 -6.28
C LEU A 7 15.62 -24.54 -6.25
N ASN A 8 14.54 -23.81 -6.59
CA ASN A 8 13.15 -24.29 -6.53
C ASN A 8 12.38 -24.13 -7.86
N GLY A 9 13.07 -23.90 -8.98
CA GLY A 9 12.44 -23.68 -10.29
C GLY A 9 11.89 -24.96 -10.95
N LYS A 10 10.80 -24.83 -11.74
CA LYS A 10 10.24 -25.91 -12.57
C LYS A 10 11.02 -26.17 -13.88
N ALA A 11 11.96 -25.31 -14.25
CA ALA A 11 12.70 -25.40 -15.52
C ALA A 11 14.06 -26.08 -15.32
N ASN A 12 14.42 -26.99 -16.23
CA ASN A 12 15.79 -27.46 -16.42
C ASN A 12 16.41 -26.53 -17.47
N ASN A 13 17.47 -25.77 -17.16
CA ASN A 13 18.50 -25.30 -18.11
C ASN A 13 19.42 -24.24 -17.46
N PHE A 14 20.69 -24.23 -17.85
CA PHE A 14 21.62 -23.12 -17.67
C PHE A 14 21.33 -22.11 -18.78
N PHE A 15 21.08 -20.85 -18.44
CA PHE A 15 20.89 -19.80 -19.44
C PHE A 15 21.88 -18.68 -19.16
N GLU A 16 22.73 -18.39 -20.15
CA GLU A 16 23.46 -17.13 -20.21
C GLU A 16 22.45 -16.09 -20.69
N VAL A 17 21.96 -15.27 -19.76
CA VAL A 17 20.87 -14.30 -20.03
C VAL A 17 21.45 -13.02 -20.61
N ASP A 18 22.72 -12.73 -20.34
CA ASP A 18 23.49 -11.63 -20.95
C ASP A 18 24.99 -11.85 -20.67
N LYS A 19 25.90 -11.18 -21.39
CA LYS A 19 27.36 -11.23 -21.15
C LYS A 19 27.79 -10.83 -19.73
N LYS A 20 26.87 -10.30 -18.92
CA LYS A 20 27.06 -9.84 -17.53
C LYS A 20 26.32 -10.68 -16.48
N LEU A 21 25.36 -11.52 -16.86
CA LEU A 21 24.45 -12.22 -15.94
C LEU A 21 24.32 -13.70 -16.34
N LYS A 22 24.81 -14.60 -15.48
CA LYS A 22 24.66 -16.05 -15.66
C LYS A 22 23.62 -16.55 -14.66
N ALA A 23 22.53 -17.13 -15.15
CA ALA A 23 21.46 -17.69 -14.31
C ALA A 23 21.58 -19.22 -14.26
N LEU A 24 21.60 -19.77 -13.05
CA LEU A 24 21.74 -21.19 -12.78
C LEU A 24 20.52 -21.72 -12.02
N ILE A 25 19.79 -22.64 -12.65
CA ILE A 25 18.71 -23.39 -12.00
C ILE A 25 19.26 -24.75 -11.56
N VAL A 26 19.27 -25.02 -10.26
CA VAL A 26 19.87 -26.24 -9.70
C VAL A 26 18.76 -27.20 -9.25
N LYS A 27 18.76 -28.42 -9.81
CA LYS A 27 18.02 -29.56 -9.28
C LYS A 27 18.92 -30.46 -8.44
N LYS A 28 18.27 -31.32 -7.66
CA LYS A 28 18.74 -32.26 -6.63
C LYS A 28 20.03 -33.08 -6.87
N ASP A 29 20.69 -33.03 -8.03
CA ASP A 29 21.82 -33.89 -8.38
C ASP A 29 23.20 -33.21 -8.28
N GLU A 30 24.08 -33.86 -7.52
CA GLU A 30 25.27 -33.34 -6.84
C GLU A 30 26.49 -32.92 -7.71
N ASN A 31 26.37 -32.70 -9.03
CA ASN A 31 27.55 -32.35 -9.86
C ASN A 31 27.59 -30.91 -10.41
N ILE A 32 26.58 -30.08 -10.18
CA ILE A 32 26.55 -28.69 -10.66
C ILE A 32 27.54 -27.79 -9.90
N LEU A 33 27.79 -28.05 -8.62
CA LEU A 33 28.74 -27.28 -7.80
C LEU A 33 30.20 -27.41 -8.28
N LYS A 34 30.56 -28.49 -8.99
CA LYS A 34 31.87 -28.63 -9.64
C LYS A 34 32.03 -27.72 -10.85
N ILE A 35 30.93 -27.45 -11.58
CA ILE A 35 30.90 -26.51 -12.70
C ILE A 35 30.99 -25.08 -12.15
N ILE A 36 30.23 -24.79 -11.10
CA ILE A 36 30.29 -23.50 -10.38
C ILE A 36 31.70 -23.21 -9.89
N LYS A 37 32.40 -24.18 -9.26
CA LYS A 37 33.78 -24.00 -8.77
C LYS A 37 34.75 -23.51 -9.85
N LYS A 38 34.61 -23.93 -11.10
CA LYS A 38 35.54 -23.55 -12.18
C LYS A 38 35.38 -22.11 -12.65
N SER A 39 34.20 -21.52 -12.45
CA SER A 39 33.88 -20.13 -12.85
C SER A 39 33.57 -19.24 -11.65
N PHE A 40 33.75 -19.72 -10.42
CA PHE A 40 33.34 -19.04 -9.20
C PHE A 40 34.10 -17.73 -8.96
N ASP A 41 35.37 -17.72 -9.35
CA ASP A 41 36.24 -16.55 -9.20
C ASP A 41 35.83 -15.40 -10.13
N GLU A 42 35.10 -15.70 -11.23
CA GLU A 42 34.61 -14.71 -12.20
C GLU A 42 33.49 -13.81 -11.64
N PHE A 43 32.83 -14.22 -10.55
CA PHE A 43 31.69 -13.50 -10.00
C PHE A 43 32.07 -12.72 -8.74
N ASP A 44 31.56 -11.51 -8.60
CA ASP A 44 31.79 -10.66 -7.42
C ASP A 44 30.66 -10.86 -6.39
N GLU A 45 29.45 -11.12 -6.91
CA GLU A 45 28.23 -11.27 -6.14
C GLU A 45 27.45 -12.51 -6.57
N ILE A 46 26.80 -13.15 -5.60
CA ILE A 46 25.97 -14.34 -5.80
C ILE A 46 24.60 -14.04 -5.22
N VAL A 47 23.57 -14.10 -6.06
CA VAL A 47 22.18 -13.87 -5.67
C VAL A 47 21.44 -15.20 -5.66
N ILE A 48 20.93 -15.59 -4.50
CA ILE A 48 20.07 -16.76 -4.32
C ILE A 48 18.63 -16.27 -4.39
N ASN A 49 18.01 -16.45 -5.55
CA ASN A 49 16.64 -16.00 -5.83
C ASN A 49 15.57 -16.95 -5.29
N SER A 50 15.92 -18.18 -4.89
CA SER A 50 15.00 -19.07 -4.18
C SER A 50 15.76 -20.20 -3.50
N CYS A 51 15.41 -20.49 -2.25
CA CYS A 51 15.93 -21.62 -1.49
C CYS A 51 14.94 -22.08 -0.41
N LYS A 52 15.09 -23.33 0.02
CA LYS A 52 14.44 -23.92 1.19
C LYS A 52 15.49 -24.58 2.07
N GLU A 53 15.13 -24.92 3.29
CA GLU A 53 15.99 -25.65 4.24
C GLU A 53 16.64 -26.90 3.64
N SER A 54 15.90 -27.67 2.84
CA SER A 54 16.44 -28.85 2.14
C SER A 54 17.60 -28.55 1.17
N ASN A 55 17.79 -27.28 0.80
CA ASN A 55 18.87 -26.86 -0.09
C ASN A 55 20.14 -26.43 0.65
N PHE A 56 20.15 -26.32 1.99
CA PHE A 56 21.25 -25.71 2.74
C PHE A 56 22.59 -26.41 2.51
N ASN A 57 22.59 -27.75 2.53
CA ASN A 57 23.79 -28.55 2.24
C ASN A 57 24.38 -28.21 0.85
N GLN A 58 23.52 -27.95 -0.15
CA GLN A 58 23.92 -27.64 -1.51
C GLN A 58 24.56 -26.25 -1.64
N ILE A 59 24.16 -25.29 -0.80
CA ILE A 59 24.65 -23.92 -0.84
C ILE A 59 25.73 -23.61 0.20
N SER A 60 25.97 -24.51 1.15
CA SER A 60 26.96 -24.34 2.24
C SER A 60 28.33 -23.86 1.76
N MET A 61 28.79 -24.38 0.63
CA MET A 61 30.06 -24.03 0.03
C MET A 61 30.11 -22.58 -0.50
N LEU A 62 28.97 -22.01 -0.88
CA LEU A 62 28.88 -20.60 -1.28
C LEU A 62 29.24 -19.70 -0.09
N PHE A 63 28.70 -20.02 1.11
CA PHE A 63 28.97 -19.29 2.37
C PHE A 63 30.38 -19.47 2.91
N SER A 64 31.15 -20.40 2.36
CA SER A 64 32.57 -20.57 2.66
C SER A 64 33.47 -19.72 1.75
N SER A 65 32.89 -18.99 0.80
CA SER A 65 33.64 -18.13 -0.11
C SER A 65 33.77 -16.70 0.39
N ASN A 66 34.73 -15.96 -0.14
CA ASN A 66 34.91 -14.53 0.13
C ASN A 66 34.01 -13.63 -0.74
N LYS A 67 32.97 -14.19 -1.38
CA LYS A 67 32.07 -13.46 -2.29
C LYS A 67 30.90 -12.88 -1.51
N LYS A 68 30.33 -11.78 -2.01
CA LYS A 68 29.11 -11.20 -1.42
C LYS A 68 27.93 -12.09 -1.78
N ILE A 69 27.27 -12.65 -0.77
CA ILE A 69 26.09 -13.50 -0.93
C ILE A 69 24.86 -12.68 -0.61
N ILE A 70 23.89 -12.70 -1.51
CA ILE A 70 22.64 -11.96 -1.41
C ILE A 70 21.49 -12.97 -1.55
N ILE A 71 20.49 -12.87 -0.69
CA ILE A 71 19.30 -13.70 -0.73
C ILE A 71 18.10 -12.81 -1.03
N ASP A 72 17.31 -13.17 -2.04
CA ASP A 72 16.08 -12.45 -2.38
C ASP A 72 14.94 -12.86 -1.44
N SER A 73 14.45 -11.91 -0.65
CA SER A 73 13.37 -12.15 0.32
C SER A 73 12.00 -12.35 -0.32
N GLU A 74 11.79 -11.97 -1.59
CA GLU A 74 10.49 -12.14 -2.25
C GLU A 74 10.12 -13.63 -2.44
N ASN A 75 11.12 -14.49 -2.47
CA ASN A 75 10.98 -15.91 -2.81
C ASN A 75 11.51 -16.86 -1.71
N VAL A 76 11.99 -16.30 -0.59
CA VAL A 76 12.53 -17.04 0.55
C VAL A 76 11.78 -16.61 1.81
N SER A 77 11.18 -17.58 2.52
CA SER A 77 10.39 -17.27 3.71
C SER A 77 11.25 -16.71 4.85
N TYR A 78 10.65 -15.88 5.69
CA TYR A 78 11.28 -15.37 6.92
C TYR A 78 11.87 -16.50 7.79
N SER A 79 11.11 -17.60 7.99
CA SER A 79 11.59 -18.78 8.72
C SER A 79 12.81 -19.45 8.06
N THR A 80 12.89 -19.44 6.73
CA THR A 80 14.06 -19.97 6.01
C THR A 80 15.26 -19.04 6.20
N LEU A 81 15.07 -17.72 6.19
CA LEU A 81 16.12 -16.74 6.47
C LEU A 81 16.68 -16.87 7.90
N GLN A 82 15.81 -17.11 8.90
CA GLN A 82 16.25 -17.36 10.28
C GLN A 82 17.16 -18.59 10.35
N LYS A 83 16.74 -19.72 9.77
CA LYS A 83 17.55 -20.95 9.74
C LYS A 83 18.85 -20.80 8.97
N LEU A 84 18.85 -20.03 7.87
CA LEU A 84 20.08 -19.70 7.14
C LEU A 84 21.06 -18.91 8.00
N LYS A 85 20.55 -17.95 8.79
CA LYS A 85 21.37 -17.20 9.73
C LYS A 85 21.90 -18.08 10.86
N GLU A 86 21.12 -19.03 11.36
CA GLU A 86 21.57 -20.00 12.37
C GLU A 86 22.72 -20.87 11.82
N GLU A 87 22.58 -21.38 10.59
CA GLU A 87 23.56 -22.27 9.96
C GLU A 87 24.83 -21.54 9.51
N PHE A 88 24.68 -20.38 8.87
CA PHE A 88 25.79 -19.70 8.18
C PHE A 88 26.26 -18.41 8.86
N GLY A 89 25.57 -17.96 9.91
CA GLY A 89 25.85 -16.72 10.63
C GLY A 89 25.45 -15.46 9.88
N ASN A 90 25.85 -14.30 10.41
CA ASN A 90 25.58 -12.98 9.81
C ASN A 90 26.58 -12.66 8.67
N LYS A 91 26.63 -13.51 7.63
CA LYS A 91 27.62 -13.43 6.54
C LYS A 91 27.02 -13.14 5.16
N PHE A 92 25.72 -12.91 5.11
CA PHE A 92 25.02 -12.66 3.86
C PHE A 92 24.08 -11.48 4.00
N TYR A 93 23.72 -10.95 2.84
CA TYR A 93 22.81 -9.84 2.68
C TYR A 93 21.45 -10.33 2.19
N VAL A 94 20.43 -9.55 2.45
CA VAL A 94 19.06 -9.77 2.02
C VAL A 94 18.67 -8.61 1.12
N ARG A 95 18.18 -8.96 -0.06
CA ARG A 95 17.54 -8.03 -0.98
C ARG A 95 16.04 -8.12 -0.81
N SER A 96 15.38 -6.97 -0.71
CA SER A 96 13.94 -6.86 -0.51
C SER A 96 13.39 -5.74 -1.38
N LYS A 97 12.16 -5.87 -1.86
CA LYS A 97 11.52 -4.81 -2.66
C LYS A 97 11.32 -3.49 -1.89
N TYR A 98 11.42 -3.51 -0.57
CA TYR A 98 11.35 -2.32 0.29
C TYR A 98 12.73 -1.77 0.69
N ASN A 99 13.83 -2.39 0.24
CA ASN A 99 15.20 -1.90 0.39
C ASN A 99 15.87 -1.94 -1.00
N LEU A 100 15.62 -0.93 -1.82
CA LEU A 100 16.03 -0.90 -3.24
C LEU A 100 17.42 -0.32 -3.46
N TYR A 101 17.95 0.45 -2.50
CA TYR A 101 19.21 1.17 -2.67
C TYR A 101 20.39 0.40 -2.07
N GLU A 102 20.20 -0.33 -0.98
CA GLU A 102 21.23 -1.15 -0.35
C GLU A 102 20.74 -2.56 0.01
N ASP A 103 21.57 -3.58 -0.27
CA ASP A 103 21.35 -4.90 0.28
C ASP A 103 21.67 -4.88 1.79
N VAL A 104 20.81 -5.49 2.61
CA VAL A 104 20.86 -5.35 4.08
C VAL A 104 21.44 -6.61 4.71
N LEU A 105 22.34 -6.49 5.69
CA LEU A 105 22.84 -7.69 6.42
C LEU A 105 21.67 -8.46 7.06
N VAL A 106 21.71 -9.79 7.02
CA VAL A 106 20.58 -10.61 7.50
C VAL A 106 20.17 -10.29 8.94
N ASP A 107 21.10 -10.01 9.85
CA ASP A 107 20.76 -9.65 11.23
C ASP A 107 19.93 -8.35 11.31
N GLU A 108 20.28 -7.34 10.52
CA GLU A 108 19.53 -6.08 10.45
C GLU A 108 18.17 -6.27 9.79
N TYR A 109 18.12 -7.04 8.70
CA TYR A 109 16.88 -7.34 8.00
C TYR A 109 15.89 -8.08 8.92
N LEU A 110 16.32 -9.11 9.63
CA LEU A 110 15.45 -9.85 10.55
C LEU A 110 14.91 -8.95 11.67
N LYS A 111 15.74 -8.06 12.24
CA LYS A 111 15.26 -7.07 13.24
C LYS A 111 14.19 -6.14 12.68
N THR A 112 14.34 -5.70 11.43
CA THR A 112 13.33 -4.90 10.73
C THR A 112 12.01 -5.66 10.59
N ILE A 113 12.06 -6.93 10.20
CA ILE A 113 10.87 -7.77 10.08
C ILE A 113 10.23 -8.04 11.45
N ASP A 114 11.02 -8.28 12.51
CA ASP A 114 10.52 -8.45 13.88
C ASP A 114 9.79 -7.19 14.38
N LYS A 115 10.30 -6.00 14.02
CA LYS A 115 9.64 -4.72 14.34
C LYS A 115 8.29 -4.60 13.64
N LEU A 116 8.22 -4.96 12.35
CA LEU A 116 6.95 -5.01 11.61
C LEU A 116 5.98 -6.03 12.21
N PHE A 117 6.45 -7.20 12.62
CA PHE A 117 5.61 -8.20 13.30
C PHE A 117 5.00 -7.66 14.59
N LYS A 118 5.78 -6.96 15.42
CA LYS A 118 5.26 -6.34 16.65
C LYS A 118 4.20 -5.27 16.35
N MET A 119 4.44 -4.44 15.33
CA MET A 119 3.45 -3.43 14.90
C MET A 119 2.17 -4.10 14.36
N LYS A 120 2.31 -5.18 13.59
CA LYS A 120 1.21 -5.99 13.08
C LYS A 120 0.38 -6.58 14.22
N GLU A 121 1.01 -7.28 15.17
CA GLU A 121 0.33 -7.89 16.32
C GLU A 121 -0.43 -6.85 17.13
N TYR A 122 0.15 -5.66 17.32
CA TYR A 122 -0.50 -4.55 17.99
C TYR A 122 -1.78 -4.11 17.27
N ILE A 123 -1.72 -3.92 15.95
CA ILE A 123 -2.87 -3.49 15.15
C ILE A 123 -3.94 -4.59 15.06
N GLU A 124 -3.55 -5.85 14.91
CA GLU A 124 -4.47 -6.99 14.82
C GLU A 124 -5.18 -7.31 16.13
N HIS A 125 -4.67 -6.84 17.27
CA HIS A 125 -5.39 -6.90 18.54
C HIS A 125 -6.75 -6.20 18.47
N TYR A 126 -6.85 -5.18 17.61
CA TYR A 126 -8.06 -4.43 17.38
C TYR A 126 -8.83 -4.96 16.17
N SER A 127 -10.15 -5.03 16.29
CA SER A 127 -11.05 -5.48 15.21
C SER A 127 -11.32 -4.37 14.19
N LEU A 128 -10.27 -3.75 13.67
CA LEU A 128 -10.35 -2.72 12.63
C LEU A 128 -10.61 -3.33 11.25
N SER A 129 -11.46 -2.66 10.46
CA SER A 129 -11.68 -2.95 9.04
C SER A 129 -10.45 -2.56 8.19
N PRO A 130 -10.35 -3.04 6.94
CA PRO A 130 -9.28 -2.66 6.02
C PRO A 130 -9.03 -1.15 5.89
N LEU A 131 -10.08 -0.34 5.71
CA LEU A 131 -10.01 1.12 5.62
C LEU A 131 -9.50 1.73 6.94
N GLU A 132 -10.02 1.27 8.08
CA GLU A 132 -9.61 1.76 9.39
C GLU A 132 -8.14 1.46 9.69
N ARG A 133 -7.68 0.25 9.33
CA ARG A 133 -6.25 -0.12 9.43
C ARG A 133 -5.38 0.78 8.57
N LEU A 134 -5.81 1.10 7.35
CA LEU A 134 -5.06 2.00 6.47
C LEU A 134 -4.96 3.41 7.05
N ILE A 135 -6.06 3.95 7.61
CA ILE A 135 -6.07 5.26 8.28
C ILE A 135 -5.14 5.24 9.50
N TYR A 136 -5.22 4.19 10.32
CA TYR A 136 -4.34 4.04 11.47
C TYR A 136 -2.85 4.03 11.09
N ILE A 137 -2.47 3.22 10.09
CA ILE A 137 -1.10 3.18 9.56
C ILE A 137 -0.71 4.54 8.98
N TYR A 138 -1.62 5.21 8.26
CA TYR A 138 -1.38 6.53 7.68
C TYR A 138 -1.02 7.55 8.77
N ASP A 139 -1.76 7.54 9.88
CA ASP A 139 -1.53 8.44 11.02
C ASP A 139 -0.23 8.17 11.76
N MET A 140 0.16 6.90 11.90
CA MET A 140 1.47 6.53 12.44
C MET A 140 2.62 7.04 11.56
N VAL A 141 2.46 6.94 10.24
CA VAL A 141 3.53 7.24 9.28
C VAL A 141 3.67 8.75 9.05
N LYS A 142 2.57 9.48 8.95
CA LYS A 142 2.57 10.94 8.71
C LYS A 142 3.06 11.74 9.92
N GLU A 143 3.10 11.15 11.12
CA GLU A 143 3.63 11.82 12.33
C GLU A 143 5.13 12.06 12.27
N ARG A 144 5.85 11.37 11.38
CA ARG A 144 7.27 11.58 11.18
C ARG A 144 7.55 12.94 10.53
N ILE A 145 8.69 13.52 10.89
CA ILE A 145 9.20 14.76 10.31
C ILE A 145 10.10 14.41 9.12
N TYR A 146 9.87 15.05 7.99
CA TYR A 146 10.68 14.84 6.79
C TYR A 146 12.09 15.37 6.98
N LYS A 147 13.06 14.50 6.73
CA LYS A 147 14.47 14.77 6.95
C LYS A 147 15.28 14.04 5.88
N THR A 148 15.92 14.81 5.01
CA THR A 148 16.80 14.26 3.96
C THR A 148 18.11 13.76 4.59
N SER A 149 18.66 12.67 4.08
CA SER A 149 20.03 12.28 4.39
C SER A 149 21.01 12.96 3.44
N SER A 150 22.16 13.41 3.97
CA SER A 150 23.32 13.86 3.19
C SER A 150 24.31 12.73 2.92
N VAL A 151 24.12 11.55 3.53
CA VAL A 151 25.04 10.41 3.45
C VAL A 151 24.73 9.54 2.23
N SER A 152 23.47 9.12 2.09
CA SER A 152 23.02 8.26 1.00
C SER A 152 21.50 8.32 0.84
N ASN A 153 21.02 7.94 -0.35
CA ASN A 153 19.59 7.85 -0.61
C ASN A 153 18.92 6.76 0.26
N SER A 154 19.60 5.63 0.49
CA SER A 154 19.12 4.48 1.29
C SER A 154 18.69 4.90 2.71
N CYS A 155 19.48 5.73 3.40
CA CYS A 155 19.19 6.20 4.77
C CYS A 155 17.80 6.80 4.94
N SER A 156 17.25 7.41 3.88
CA SER A 156 15.95 8.11 3.94
C SER A 156 14.84 7.42 3.13
N ARG A 157 15.14 6.28 2.49
CA ARG A 157 14.24 5.60 1.54
C ARG A 157 14.06 4.11 1.83
N ASP A 158 15.13 3.40 2.20
CA ASP A 158 15.08 1.95 2.45
C ASP A 158 14.42 1.67 3.80
N LEU A 159 13.47 0.74 3.80
CA LEU A 159 12.65 0.38 4.95
C LEU A 159 13.45 0.12 6.23
N THR A 160 14.56 -0.62 6.11
CA THR A 160 15.42 -0.99 7.25
C THR A 160 16.03 0.24 7.90
N LYS A 161 16.43 1.23 7.09
CA LYS A 161 17.01 2.48 7.60
C LYS A 161 15.93 3.37 8.17
N VAL A 162 14.89 3.64 7.40
CA VAL A 162 13.84 4.57 7.84
C VAL A 162 13.14 4.07 9.09
N LEU A 163 12.91 2.77 9.28
CA LEU A 163 12.30 2.29 10.52
C LEU A 163 13.17 2.50 11.77
N ASN A 164 14.48 2.68 11.63
CA ASN A 164 15.41 2.74 12.76
C ASN A 164 16.09 4.11 12.94
N GLU A 165 16.04 4.97 11.92
CA GLU A 165 16.69 6.28 11.87
C GLU A 165 15.64 7.39 11.75
N GLU A 166 16.03 8.64 11.97
CA GLU A 166 15.12 9.80 11.87
C GLU A 166 14.90 10.22 10.42
N GLU A 167 15.92 10.06 9.58
CA GLU A 167 15.93 10.40 8.17
C GLU A 167 14.82 9.68 7.41
N ILE A 168 14.01 10.43 6.69
CA ILE A 168 12.90 9.91 5.90
C ILE A 168 12.49 10.94 4.83
N VAL A 169 12.35 10.47 3.60
CA VAL A 169 11.77 11.20 2.46
C VAL A 169 10.60 10.43 1.87
N CYS A 170 9.95 10.96 0.82
CA CYS A 170 8.69 10.45 0.27
C CYS A 170 8.64 8.93 0.04
N GLU A 171 9.73 8.36 -0.49
CA GLU A 171 9.83 6.92 -0.72
C GLU A 171 9.93 6.13 0.59
N GLY A 172 10.61 6.67 1.60
CA GLY A 172 10.66 6.10 2.94
C GLY A 172 9.29 6.06 3.62
N TYR A 173 8.50 7.14 3.53
CA TYR A 173 7.10 7.13 4.02
C TYR A 173 6.28 6.05 3.32
N SER A 174 6.40 5.97 1.99
CA SER A 174 5.67 5.01 1.17
C SER A 174 6.08 3.57 1.47
N ASN A 175 7.37 3.30 1.70
CA ASN A 175 7.88 1.98 2.07
C ASN A 175 7.40 1.53 3.44
N ILE A 176 7.36 2.41 4.45
CA ILE A 176 6.82 2.05 5.78
C ILE A 176 5.34 1.70 5.68
N MET A 177 4.53 2.57 5.08
CA MET A 177 3.09 2.34 4.97
C MET A 177 2.78 1.08 4.15
N THR A 178 3.42 0.93 2.98
CA THR A 178 3.19 -0.22 2.08
C THR A 178 3.64 -1.53 2.73
N SER A 179 4.80 -1.56 3.39
CA SER A 179 5.30 -2.79 4.00
C SER A 179 4.42 -3.24 5.18
N LEU A 180 4.02 -2.32 6.07
CA LEU A 180 3.16 -2.64 7.19
C LEU A 180 1.75 -3.05 6.74
N ALA A 181 1.16 -2.34 5.78
CA ALA A 181 -0.15 -2.68 5.24
C ALA A 181 -0.15 -4.07 4.56
N ASN A 182 0.87 -4.38 3.75
CA ASN A 182 1.01 -5.71 3.15
C ASN A 182 1.24 -6.80 4.21
N PHE A 183 1.98 -6.51 5.29
CA PHE A 183 2.12 -7.43 6.43
C PHE A 183 0.80 -7.74 7.13
N LEU A 184 -0.14 -6.78 7.13
CA LEU A 184 -1.51 -6.93 7.63
C LEU A 184 -2.47 -7.58 6.61
N GLY A 185 -1.95 -8.02 5.46
CA GLY A 185 -2.74 -8.67 4.40
C GLY A 185 -3.51 -7.69 3.51
N LEU A 186 -3.19 -6.40 3.55
CA LEU A 186 -3.82 -5.37 2.71
C LEU A 186 -3.01 -5.18 1.42
N ASN A 187 -3.68 -5.14 0.27
CA ASN A 187 -2.99 -5.02 -1.01
C ASN A 187 -2.59 -3.57 -1.31
N THR A 188 -1.30 -3.28 -1.15
CA THR A 188 -0.73 -1.94 -1.37
C THR A 188 0.58 -1.99 -2.15
N PHE A 189 0.89 -0.91 -2.87
CA PHE A 189 2.13 -0.79 -3.64
C PHE A 189 2.68 0.64 -3.59
N VAL A 190 4.00 0.78 -3.75
CA VAL A 190 4.62 2.09 -3.92
C VAL A 190 4.42 2.56 -5.35
N LYS A 191 3.86 3.76 -5.51
CA LYS A 191 3.65 4.42 -6.79
C LYS A 191 4.62 5.60 -6.94
N ILE A 192 5.38 5.59 -8.03
CA ILE A 192 6.43 6.57 -8.30
C ILE A 192 5.98 7.56 -9.39
N TYR A 193 6.24 8.83 -9.14
CA TYR A 193 6.11 9.93 -10.06
C TYR A 193 7.49 10.47 -10.40
N HIS A 194 7.79 10.61 -11.69
CA HIS A 194 9.09 11.04 -12.20
C HIS A 194 9.00 12.45 -12.75
N ASN A 195 9.97 13.32 -12.46
CA ASN A 195 10.16 14.52 -13.26
C ASN A 195 11.03 14.17 -14.47
N LEU A 196 10.60 14.48 -15.70
CA LEU A 196 11.46 14.26 -16.88
C LEU A 196 12.53 15.34 -17.03
N GLU A 197 12.31 16.53 -16.47
CA GLU A 197 13.19 17.68 -16.64
C GLU A 197 14.18 17.84 -15.49
N LYS A 198 13.91 17.20 -14.34
CA LYS A 198 14.74 17.26 -13.13
C LYS A 198 15.02 15.86 -12.61
N THR A 199 16.02 15.76 -11.75
CA THR A 199 16.30 14.53 -11.01
C THR A 199 15.39 14.34 -9.79
N ASP A 200 14.38 15.20 -9.62
CA ASP A 200 13.39 15.08 -8.55
C ASP A 200 12.21 14.19 -8.98
N GLY A 201 11.51 13.65 -8.00
CA GLY A 201 10.39 12.76 -8.18
C GLY A 201 9.59 12.69 -6.89
N HIS A 202 8.52 11.91 -6.89
CA HIS A 202 7.70 11.72 -5.70
C HIS A 202 7.24 10.28 -5.59
N ALA A 203 7.02 9.83 -4.36
CA ALA A 203 6.55 8.48 -4.06
C ALA A 203 5.33 8.56 -3.16
N THR A 204 4.36 7.70 -3.48
CA THR A 204 3.05 7.61 -2.83
C THR A 204 2.67 6.14 -2.68
N VAL A 205 1.54 5.86 -2.04
CA VAL A 205 1.04 4.50 -1.82
C VAL A 205 -0.25 4.28 -2.59
N GLY A 206 -0.25 3.36 -3.54
CA GLY A 206 -1.48 2.87 -4.16
C GLY A 206 -2.10 1.75 -3.33
N VAL A 207 -3.43 1.72 -3.28
CA VAL A 207 -4.21 0.81 -2.43
C VAL A 207 -5.32 0.16 -3.25
N TYR A 208 -5.37 -1.17 -3.28
CA TYR A 208 -6.55 -1.92 -3.72
C TYR A 208 -7.41 -2.20 -2.48
N LEU A 209 -8.47 -1.42 -2.31
CA LEU A 209 -9.33 -1.53 -1.14
C LEU A 209 -10.46 -2.53 -1.40
N ASN A 210 -10.65 -3.40 -0.42
CA ASN A 210 -11.81 -4.26 -0.24
C ASN A 210 -12.27 -4.11 1.20
N ASP A 211 -13.22 -3.22 1.47
CA ASP A 211 -13.76 -2.99 2.81
C ASP A 211 -15.26 -3.33 2.86
N LEU A 212 -15.57 -4.49 3.41
CA LEU A 212 -16.95 -4.97 3.55
C LEU A 212 -17.76 -4.23 4.63
N LYS A 213 -17.10 -3.56 5.60
CA LYS A 213 -17.80 -2.83 6.67
C LYS A 213 -18.46 -1.59 6.11
N TYR A 214 -17.80 -0.93 5.16
CA TYR A 214 -18.28 0.28 4.50
C TYR A 214 -18.79 0.04 3.06
N ASP A 215 -18.74 -1.20 2.57
CA ASP A 215 -19.05 -1.57 1.17
C ASP A 215 -18.22 -0.76 0.14
N ILE A 216 -16.95 -0.51 0.46
CA ILE A 216 -16.04 0.27 -0.39
C ILE A 216 -15.05 -0.68 -1.08
N HIS A 217 -15.17 -0.73 -2.40
CA HIS A 217 -14.30 -1.50 -3.28
C HIS A 217 -13.72 -0.56 -4.34
N GLY A 218 -12.40 -0.47 -4.46
CA GLY A 218 -11.79 0.44 -5.43
C GLY A 218 -10.28 0.57 -5.32
N VAL A 219 -9.73 1.48 -6.12
CA VAL A 219 -8.30 1.81 -6.09
C VAL A 219 -8.12 3.25 -5.64
N PHE A 220 -7.29 3.44 -4.62
CA PHE A 220 -7.05 4.73 -3.97
C PHE A 220 -5.56 5.03 -3.88
N GLU A 221 -5.22 6.27 -3.56
CA GLU A 221 -3.85 6.70 -3.33
C GLU A 221 -3.71 7.41 -1.99
N CYS A 222 -2.63 7.10 -1.27
CA CYS A 222 -2.24 7.71 -0.02
C CYS A 222 -0.91 8.46 -0.17
N ASP A 223 -0.85 9.71 0.31
CA ASP A 223 0.38 10.52 0.34
C ASP A 223 0.69 11.04 1.74
N PRO A 224 1.16 10.15 2.64
CA PRO A 224 1.51 10.55 4.01
C PRO A 224 2.61 11.61 4.06
N THR A 225 3.40 11.77 2.98
CA THR A 225 4.46 12.78 2.91
C THR A 225 3.88 14.18 2.81
N TRP A 226 2.81 14.37 2.04
CA TRP A 226 2.20 15.69 1.87
C TRP A 226 1.33 16.11 3.05
N ASP A 227 0.83 15.14 3.82
CA ASP A 227 0.09 15.38 5.07
C ASP A 227 0.94 15.29 6.35
N ARG A 228 2.25 15.16 6.21
CA ARG A 228 3.16 14.92 7.34
C ARG A 228 3.25 16.07 8.34
N LYS A 229 3.75 15.73 9.53
CA LYS A 229 4.26 16.67 10.52
C LYS A 229 5.48 17.45 9.99
N ARG A 230 5.42 18.79 10.04
CA ARG A 230 6.46 19.67 9.49
C ARG A 230 7.60 19.96 10.46
N SER A 231 7.28 20.09 11.75
CA SER A 231 8.24 20.31 12.84
C SER A 231 7.70 19.72 14.15
N ILE A 232 8.49 19.76 15.22
CA ILE A 232 8.07 19.22 16.53
C ILE A 232 6.83 19.96 17.07
N GLU A 233 6.75 21.26 16.80
CA GLU A 233 5.69 22.18 17.22
C GLU A 233 4.45 22.13 16.33
N ASP A 234 4.53 21.47 15.16
CA ASP A 234 3.39 21.30 14.26
C ASP A 234 2.42 20.28 14.86
N ASN A 235 1.31 20.78 15.41
CA ASN A 235 0.19 19.98 15.88
C ASN A 235 -0.96 19.94 14.86
N ASP A 236 -0.92 20.74 13.80
CA ASP A 236 -2.02 20.85 12.83
C ASP A 236 -2.05 19.66 11.87
N PHE A 237 -0.89 19.01 11.63
CA PHE A 237 -0.78 17.81 10.79
C PHE A 237 -1.74 16.69 11.18
N ILE A 238 -2.11 16.60 12.47
CA ILE A 238 -2.96 15.52 12.99
C ILE A 238 -4.28 15.45 12.22
N ASN A 239 -4.88 16.61 11.92
CA ASN A 239 -6.15 16.76 11.23
C ASN A 239 -6.00 16.96 9.71
N ASN A 240 -4.81 16.69 9.16
CA ASN A 240 -4.61 16.74 7.72
C ASN A 240 -4.73 15.33 7.11
N TYR A 241 -5.73 15.18 6.22
CA TYR A 241 -6.02 13.95 5.47
C TYR A 241 -6.32 14.26 4.00
N SER A 242 -5.82 15.38 3.50
CA SER A 242 -6.01 15.82 2.12
C SER A 242 -5.58 14.75 1.11
N TRP A 243 -4.66 13.87 1.50
CA TRP A 243 -4.14 12.80 0.66
C TRP A 243 -4.29 11.41 1.24
N CYS A 244 -5.14 11.22 2.25
CA CYS A 244 -5.47 9.88 2.75
C CYS A 244 -6.59 9.27 1.91
N MET A 245 -6.36 8.14 1.25
CA MET A 245 -7.35 7.43 0.43
C MET A 245 -8.01 8.34 -0.62
N GLU A 246 -7.20 9.13 -1.33
CA GLU A 246 -7.67 10.02 -2.40
C GLU A 246 -7.94 9.23 -3.69
N LYS A 247 -8.86 9.73 -4.54
CA LYS A 247 -9.13 9.08 -5.82
C LYS A 247 -7.90 9.17 -6.73
N VAL A 248 -7.54 8.06 -7.36
CA VAL A 248 -6.31 7.95 -8.16
C VAL A 248 -6.28 8.98 -9.28
N THR A 249 -7.40 9.21 -9.96
CA THR A 249 -7.49 10.21 -11.05
C THR A 249 -7.18 11.63 -10.60
N THR A 250 -7.54 12.01 -9.38
CA THR A 250 -7.27 13.36 -8.86
C THR A 250 -5.84 13.49 -8.40
N SER A 251 -5.29 12.45 -7.76
CA SER A 251 -3.87 12.37 -7.43
C SER A 251 -3.00 12.46 -8.67
N GLU A 252 -3.29 11.64 -9.69
CA GLU A 252 -2.62 11.69 -11.00
C GLU A 252 -2.73 13.08 -11.60
N ARG A 253 -3.93 13.63 -11.77
CA ARG A 253 -4.09 14.97 -12.37
C ARG A 253 -3.31 16.07 -11.65
N ILE A 254 -3.35 16.13 -10.31
CA ILE A 254 -2.70 17.20 -9.55
C ILE A 254 -1.17 17.04 -9.60
N LYS A 255 -0.66 15.81 -9.49
CA LYS A 255 0.77 15.52 -9.52
C LYS A 255 1.34 15.57 -10.94
N GLU A 256 0.56 15.19 -11.96
CA GLU A 256 0.93 15.23 -13.38
C GLU A 256 1.20 16.63 -13.90
N MET A 257 0.51 17.65 -13.35
CA MET A 257 0.81 19.05 -13.66
C MET A 257 2.26 19.44 -13.34
N LYS A 258 3.03 18.59 -12.65
CA LYS A 258 4.44 18.78 -12.31
C LYS A 258 5.34 17.56 -12.58
N LEU A 259 4.79 16.38 -12.83
CA LEU A 259 5.50 15.08 -12.88
C LEU A 259 4.87 14.15 -13.93
N ILE A 260 5.51 13.05 -14.25
CA ILE A 260 4.95 11.96 -15.05
C ILE A 260 4.71 10.76 -14.14
N THR A 261 3.51 10.22 -14.20
CA THR A 261 3.15 8.99 -13.49
C THR A 261 3.21 7.81 -14.45
N GLU A 262 3.66 6.67 -13.96
CA GLU A 262 3.26 5.40 -14.57
C GLU A 262 1.99 4.89 -13.89
N PRO A 263 0.98 4.41 -14.64
CA PRO A 263 -0.11 3.64 -14.07
C PRO A 263 0.43 2.45 -13.29
N ASP A 264 -0.34 1.97 -12.32
CA ASP A 264 -0.01 0.74 -11.62
C ASP A 264 0.11 -0.45 -12.58
N LEU A 265 0.82 -1.49 -12.14
CA LEU A 265 1.11 -2.65 -12.98
C LEU A 265 -0.17 -3.35 -13.48
N ILE A 266 -1.24 -3.40 -12.69
CA ILE A 266 -2.49 -4.08 -13.05
C ILE A 266 -3.23 -3.27 -14.11
N ARG A 267 -3.42 -1.96 -13.91
CA ARG A 267 -4.00 -1.04 -14.90
C ARG A 267 -3.22 -1.06 -16.20
N LYS A 268 -1.88 -0.95 -16.14
CA LYS A 268 -1.00 -1.02 -17.31
C LYS A 268 -1.19 -2.32 -18.09
N GLN A 269 -1.26 -3.46 -17.41
CA GLN A 269 -1.47 -4.77 -18.05
C GLN A 269 -2.87 -4.92 -18.65
N ILE A 270 -3.91 -4.41 -17.98
CA ILE A 270 -5.29 -4.45 -18.49
C ILE A 270 -5.46 -3.54 -19.69
N THR A 271 -4.97 -2.30 -19.63
CA THR A 271 -5.01 -1.35 -20.75
C THR A 271 -4.26 -1.90 -21.96
N LYS A 272 -3.09 -2.53 -21.74
CA LYS A 272 -2.39 -3.21 -22.83
C LYS A 272 -3.23 -4.33 -23.43
N ALA A 273 -3.78 -5.23 -22.61
CA ALA A 273 -4.60 -6.34 -23.08
C ALA A 273 -5.87 -5.87 -23.82
N TYR A 274 -6.46 -4.76 -23.38
CA TYR A 274 -7.57 -4.10 -24.05
C TYR A 274 -7.15 -3.59 -25.43
N ASN A 275 -6.03 -2.86 -25.52
CA ASN A 275 -5.54 -2.33 -26.79
C ASN A 275 -5.13 -3.44 -27.78
N ASP A 276 -4.57 -4.55 -27.28
CA ASP A 276 -4.18 -5.71 -28.10
C ASP A 276 -5.39 -6.31 -28.86
N ILE A 277 -6.62 -6.19 -28.35
CA ILE A 277 -7.84 -6.66 -29.04
C ILE A 277 -8.13 -5.84 -30.30
N PHE A 278 -7.78 -4.54 -30.28
CA PHE A 278 -8.03 -3.61 -31.38
C PHE A 278 -6.80 -3.39 -32.27
N ASN A 279 -5.73 -4.16 -32.04
CA ASN A 279 -4.49 -4.02 -32.79
C ASN A 279 -4.71 -4.39 -34.27
N GLU A 280 -4.38 -3.48 -35.17
CA GLU A 280 -4.54 -3.67 -36.61
C GLU A 280 -3.69 -4.82 -37.15
N ASP A 281 -2.50 -5.03 -36.58
CA ASP A 281 -1.59 -6.11 -36.98
C ASP A 281 -2.18 -7.50 -36.72
N TYR A 282 -3.18 -7.60 -35.84
CA TYR A 282 -3.84 -8.86 -35.48
C TYR A 282 -5.11 -9.13 -36.29
N LYS A 283 -5.61 -8.14 -37.06
CA LYS A 283 -6.91 -8.21 -37.75
C LYS A 283 -7.05 -9.43 -38.67
N ASP A 284 -5.96 -9.86 -39.30
CA ASP A 284 -5.94 -11.01 -40.21
C ASP A 284 -5.70 -12.36 -39.50
N TYR A 285 -5.47 -12.35 -38.18
CA TYR A 285 -5.09 -13.52 -37.40
C TYR A 285 -6.10 -13.80 -36.28
N ASP A 286 -7.17 -14.53 -36.60
CA ASP A 286 -8.25 -14.91 -35.68
C ASP A 286 -7.74 -15.53 -34.35
N ILE A 287 -6.69 -16.35 -34.41
CA ILE A 287 -6.08 -16.96 -33.21
C ILE A 287 -5.51 -15.89 -32.26
N LEU A 288 -4.84 -14.85 -32.81
CA LEU A 288 -4.22 -13.79 -32.01
C LEU A 288 -5.29 -12.92 -31.36
N ILE A 289 -6.34 -12.55 -32.09
CA ILE A 289 -7.48 -11.81 -31.55
C ILE A 289 -8.13 -12.60 -30.41
N LYS A 290 -8.47 -13.88 -30.65
CA LYS A 290 -9.07 -14.74 -29.62
C LYS A 290 -8.18 -14.90 -28.38
N GLN A 291 -6.87 -14.90 -28.56
CA GLN A 291 -5.92 -14.91 -27.45
C GLN A 291 -5.92 -13.58 -26.68
N ALA A 292 -5.98 -12.44 -27.37
CA ALA A 292 -6.09 -11.11 -26.76
C ALA A 292 -7.33 -11.00 -25.87
N PHE A 293 -8.50 -11.44 -26.34
CA PHE A 293 -9.74 -11.52 -25.52
C PHE A 293 -9.53 -12.34 -24.24
N LYS A 294 -8.96 -13.54 -24.35
CA LYS A 294 -8.70 -14.40 -23.18
C LYS A 294 -7.75 -13.75 -22.18
N ILE A 295 -6.71 -13.07 -22.66
CA ILE A 295 -5.76 -12.34 -21.82
C ILE A 295 -6.48 -11.20 -21.11
N PHE A 296 -7.29 -10.41 -21.82
CA PHE A 296 -8.07 -9.32 -21.25
C PHE A 296 -9.00 -9.82 -20.15
N TYR A 297 -9.86 -10.82 -20.40
CA TYR A 297 -10.78 -11.34 -19.39
C TYR A 297 -10.06 -11.90 -18.16
N LYS A 298 -8.92 -12.58 -18.35
CA LYS A 298 -8.11 -13.07 -17.23
C LYS A 298 -7.56 -11.91 -16.39
N LYS A 299 -7.06 -10.84 -17.02
CA LYS A 299 -6.52 -9.67 -16.33
C LYS A 299 -7.62 -8.87 -15.63
N ALA A 300 -8.76 -8.67 -16.28
CA ALA A 300 -9.94 -8.04 -15.71
C ALA A 300 -10.48 -8.82 -14.49
N SER A 301 -10.62 -10.14 -14.60
CA SER A 301 -11.02 -10.98 -13.47
C SER A 301 -10.06 -10.85 -12.27
N ASN A 302 -8.75 -10.88 -12.53
CA ASN A 302 -7.77 -10.69 -11.47
C ASN A 302 -7.94 -9.33 -10.78
N PHE A 303 -8.14 -8.25 -11.54
CA PHE A 303 -8.41 -6.93 -10.95
C PHE A 303 -9.62 -6.95 -10.01
N TYR A 304 -10.75 -7.51 -10.44
CA TYR A 304 -11.93 -7.61 -9.57
C TYR A 304 -11.65 -8.40 -8.29
N LYS A 305 -10.80 -9.44 -8.33
CA LYS A 305 -10.38 -10.17 -7.12
C LYS A 305 -9.53 -9.30 -6.20
N GLU A 306 -8.61 -8.50 -6.74
CA GLU A 306 -7.76 -7.63 -5.93
C GLU A 306 -8.55 -6.60 -5.14
N ILE A 307 -9.68 -6.11 -5.67
CA ILE A 307 -10.61 -5.20 -4.96
C ILE A 307 -11.75 -5.93 -4.24
N GLY A 308 -11.69 -7.27 -4.14
CA GLY A 308 -12.65 -8.08 -3.36
C GLY A 308 -13.96 -8.47 -4.05
N LEU A 309 -14.16 -8.08 -5.31
CA LEU A 309 -15.38 -8.34 -6.09
C LEU A 309 -15.35 -9.72 -6.76
N ASN A 310 -15.31 -10.77 -5.93
CA ASN A 310 -15.15 -12.17 -6.38
C ASN A 310 -16.26 -12.66 -7.33
N LEU A 311 -17.51 -12.22 -7.13
CA LEU A 311 -18.63 -12.58 -8.02
C LEU A 311 -18.42 -12.02 -9.42
N LYS A 312 -18.19 -10.71 -9.56
CA LYS A 312 -17.82 -10.07 -10.83
C LYS A 312 -16.60 -10.73 -11.46
N ALA A 313 -15.59 -11.06 -10.66
CA ALA A 313 -14.40 -11.74 -11.17
C ALA A 313 -14.71 -13.09 -11.81
N ASN A 314 -15.65 -13.86 -11.25
CA ASN A 314 -16.07 -15.15 -11.79
C ASN A 314 -16.94 -15.00 -13.04
N GLU A 315 -17.84 -14.01 -13.05
CA GLU A 315 -18.64 -13.66 -14.24
C GLU A 315 -17.75 -13.34 -15.44
N VAL A 316 -16.72 -12.52 -15.23
CA VAL A 316 -15.74 -12.17 -16.28
C VAL A 316 -14.93 -13.39 -16.75
N LEU A 317 -14.59 -14.33 -15.86
CA LEU A 317 -13.94 -15.59 -16.28
C LEU A 317 -14.87 -16.48 -17.11
N GLY A 318 -16.17 -16.43 -16.85
CA GLY A 318 -17.18 -17.14 -17.66
C GLY A 318 -17.17 -16.71 -19.13
N LEU A 319 -16.66 -15.51 -19.44
CA LEU A 319 -16.56 -14.97 -20.79
C LEU A 319 -15.33 -15.45 -21.57
N MET A 320 -14.46 -16.30 -21.00
CA MET A 320 -13.23 -16.75 -21.69
C MET A 320 -13.45 -17.45 -23.05
N GLY A 321 -14.67 -17.92 -23.31
CA GLY A 321 -15.09 -18.51 -24.59
C GLY A 321 -15.79 -17.55 -25.56
N THR A 322 -16.07 -16.30 -25.14
CA THR A 322 -16.75 -15.28 -25.96
C THR A 322 -15.74 -14.30 -26.54
N TYR A 323 -16.14 -13.63 -27.63
CA TYR A 323 -15.30 -12.67 -28.37
C TYR A 323 -16.11 -11.42 -28.69
N GLU A 324 -16.83 -10.91 -27.69
CA GLU A 324 -17.76 -9.80 -27.81
C GLU A 324 -17.08 -8.47 -27.45
N VAL A 325 -16.90 -7.61 -28.44
CA VAL A 325 -16.26 -6.28 -28.28
C VAL A 325 -17.02 -5.41 -27.28
N ASP A 326 -18.36 -5.42 -27.33
CA ASP A 326 -19.18 -4.61 -26.43
C ASP A 326 -18.96 -4.98 -24.96
N LYS A 327 -18.85 -6.29 -24.65
CA LYS A 327 -18.54 -6.78 -23.30
C LYS A 327 -17.17 -6.32 -22.83
N VAL A 328 -16.16 -6.35 -23.70
CA VAL A 328 -14.82 -5.85 -23.37
C VAL A 328 -14.86 -4.35 -23.05
N ASN A 329 -15.57 -3.57 -23.87
CA ASN A 329 -15.71 -2.13 -23.65
C ASN A 329 -16.45 -1.81 -22.34
N GLU A 330 -17.51 -2.55 -22.02
CA GLU A 330 -18.25 -2.44 -20.76
C GLU A 330 -17.34 -2.73 -19.56
N ILE A 331 -16.65 -3.86 -19.57
CA ILE A 331 -15.75 -4.28 -18.48
C ILE A 331 -14.60 -3.28 -18.31
N TYR A 332 -13.99 -2.83 -19.39
CA TYR A 332 -12.87 -1.89 -19.30
C TYR A 332 -13.33 -0.55 -18.71
N LYS A 333 -14.49 -0.03 -19.11
CA LYS A 333 -15.08 1.18 -18.51
C LYS A 333 -15.42 0.98 -17.03
N ASP A 334 -16.01 -0.15 -16.67
CA ASP A 334 -16.30 -0.51 -15.27
C ASP A 334 -15.02 -0.52 -14.43
N ILE A 335 -13.95 -1.18 -14.89
CA ILE A 335 -12.63 -1.19 -14.23
C ILE A 335 -12.10 0.23 -14.01
N LEU A 336 -12.14 1.08 -15.05
CA LEU A 336 -11.66 2.46 -14.91
C LEU A 336 -12.49 3.29 -13.92
N SER A 337 -13.76 2.97 -13.73
CA SER A 337 -14.61 3.66 -12.76
C SER A 337 -14.13 3.46 -11.31
N TYR A 338 -13.56 2.29 -11.00
CA TYR A 338 -13.01 1.96 -9.67
C TYR A 338 -11.75 2.75 -9.29
N TYR A 339 -11.08 3.39 -10.26
CA TYR A 339 -9.97 4.32 -10.01
C TYR A 339 -10.43 5.75 -9.72
N ASN A 340 -11.73 6.02 -9.87
CA ASN A 340 -12.33 7.34 -9.76
C ASN A 340 -13.34 7.45 -8.60
N ILE A 341 -13.43 6.42 -7.76
CA ILE A 341 -14.28 6.42 -6.57
C ILE A 341 -13.71 7.39 -5.54
N GLN A 342 -14.59 8.19 -4.94
CA GLN A 342 -14.30 9.01 -3.78
C GLN A 342 -15.03 8.39 -2.59
N ILE A 343 -14.32 8.15 -1.49
CA ILE A 343 -14.95 7.68 -0.25
C ILE A 343 -15.92 8.77 0.23
N ASP A 344 -17.14 8.38 0.57
CA ASP A 344 -18.12 9.32 1.10
C ASP A 344 -17.66 9.90 2.45
N PRO A 345 -17.87 11.21 2.71
CA PRO A 345 -17.43 11.84 3.95
C PRO A 345 -17.91 11.14 5.22
N GLU A 346 -19.11 10.54 5.18
CA GLU A 346 -19.69 9.79 6.29
C GLU A 346 -18.91 8.51 6.61
N ASP A 347 -18.59 7.70 5.60
CA ASP A 347 -17.82 6.48 5.81
C ASP A 347 -16.39 6.80 6.24
N PHE A 348 -15.80 7.87 5.67
CA PHE A 348 -14.48 8.31 6.08
C PHE A 348 -14.46 8.78 7.54
N ILE A 349 -15.43 9.58 8.01
CA ILE A 349 -15.43 10.02 9.42
C ILE A 349 -15.65 8.84 10.39
N LYS A 350 -16.50 7.88 10.03
CA LYS A 350 -16.70 6.66 10.84
C LYS A 350 -15.41 5.84 10.93
N ALA A 351 -14.73 5.64 9.80
CA ALA A 351 -13.47 4.89 9.77
C ALA A 351 -12.36 5.64 10.53
N LEU A 352 -12.29 6.96 10.35
CA LEU A 352 -11.34 7.82 11.07
C LEU A 352 -11.56 7.78 12.58
N TYR A 353 -12.82 7.86 13.03
CA TYR A 353 -13.17 7.77 14.44
C TYR A 353 -12.69 6.45 15.05
N ASN A 354 -12.97 5.31 14.40
CA ASN A 354 -12.56 3.99 14.91
C ASN A 354 -11.03 3.83 14.95
N ALA A 355 -10.31 4.34 13.96
CA ALA A 355 -8.85 4.36 13.97
C ALA A 355 -8.31 5.22 15.13
N ARG A 356 -8.80 6.46 15.27
CA ARG A 356 -8.36 7.41 16.31
C ARG A 356 -8.78 6.99 17.72
N ARG A 357 -9.88 6.27 17.88
CA ARG A 357 -10.28 5.71 19.18
C ARG A 357 -9.18 4.81 19.74
N ILE A 358 -8.56 3.99 18.90
CA ILE A 358 -7.44 3.14 19.31
C ILE A 358 -6.21 3.98 19.65
N GLU A 359 -5.90 5.00 18.85
CA GLU A 359 -4.80 5.93 19.14
C GLU A 359 -4.98 6.61 20.50
N TYR A 360 -6.19 7.07 20.79
CA TYR A 360 -6.55 7.70 22.07
C TYR A 360 -6.39 6.72 23.23
N LEU A 361 -6.93 5.50 23.13
CA LEU A 361 -6.77 4.47 24.17
C LEU A 361 -5.30 4.10 24.43
N SER A 362 -4.45 4.24 23.41
CA SER A 362 -3.02 3.97 23.51
C SER A 362 -2.24 5.12 24.16
N ASN A 363 -2.60 6.37 23.87
CA ASN A 363 -1.92 7.57 24.36
C ASN A 363 -2.85 8.80 24.35
N PRO A 364 -3.68 8.99 25.41
CA PRO A 364 -4.70 10.04 25.47
C PRO A 364 -4.13 11.47 25.35
N ASP A 365 -2.92 11.69 25.86
CA ASP A 365 -2.29 13.01 25.94
C ASP A 365 -1.84 13.55 24.57
N VAL A 366 -1.59 12.65 23.61
CA VAL A 366 -1.06 12.98 22.28
C VAL A 366 -2.16 13.03 21.22
N ARG A 367 -3.22 12.22 21.36
CA ARG A 367 -4.23 12.01 20.31
C ARG A 367 -5.63 12.33 20.83
N ARG A 368 -5.96 13.61 20.89
CA ARG A 368 -7.31 14.06 21.29
C ARG A 368 -8.37 13.51 20.34
N LEU A 369 -9.40 12.90 20.90
CA LEU A 369 -10.58 12.45 20.15
C LEU A 369 -11.73 13.41 20.42
N THR A 370 -11.73 14.57 19.75
CA THR A 370 -12.83 15.55 19.84
C THR A 370 -13.60 15.63 18.53
N PHE A 371 -14.87 16.04 18.62
CA PHE A 371 -15.68 16.32 17.45
C PHE A 371 -15.04 17.39 16.56
N ASP A 372 -14.53 18.48 17.15
CA ASP A 372 -13.85 19.55 16.42
C ASP A 372 -12.65 19.05 15.61
N ASP A 373 -11.89 18.07 16.12
CA ASP A 373 -10.75 17.49 15.42
C ASP A 373 -11.18 16.61 14.24
N LEU A 374 -12.25 15.82 14.41
CA LEU A 374 -12.82 15.02 13.33
C LEU A 374 -13.46 15.91 12.26
N GLU A 375 -14.18 16.96 12.66
CA GLU A 375 -14.78 17.95 11.77
C GLU A 375 -13.71 18.64 10.93
N LYS A 376 -12.64 19.15 11.56
CA LYS A 376 -11.50 19.76 10.85
C LYS A 376 -10.89 18.79 9.85
N SER A 377 -10.76 17.51 10.21
CA SER A 377 -10.21 16.48 9.33
C SER A 377 -11.05 16.30 8.05
N ILE A 378 -12.38 16.28 8.19
CA ILE A 378 -13.31 16.18 7.05
C ILE A 378 -13.31 17.46 6.20
N VAL A 379 -13.39 18.63 6.84
CA VAL A 379 -13.37 19.92 6.13
C VAL A 379 -12.10 20.07 5.30
N ASN A 380 -10.95 19.71 5.87
CA ASN A 380 -9.67 19.76 5.17
C ASN A 380 -9.62 18.78 3.99
N LYS A 381 -10.02 17.51 4.22
CA LYS A 381 -9.97 16.47 3.18
C LYS A 381 -10.89 16.75 2.00
N TYR A 382 -12.13 17.13 2.27
CA TYR A 382 -13.16 17.31 1.23
C TYR A 382 -13.29 18.75 0.74
N ASN A 383 -12.50 19.68 1.29
CA ASN A 383 -12.55 21.11 1.02
C ASN A 383 -14.00 21.64 1.07
N LEU A 384 -14.73 21.28 2.14
CA LEU A 384 -16.13 21.61 2.28
C LEU A 384 -16.31 23.13 2.40
N ASN A 385 -17.14 23.70 1.52
CA ASN A 385 -17.55 25.09 1.65
C ASN A 385 -18.41 25.30 2.91
N MET A 386 -18.60 26.56 3.33
CA MET A 386 -19.33 26.91 4.55
C MET A 386 -20.73 26.27 4.63
N MET A 387 -21.47 26.23 3.52
CA MET A 387 -22.81 25.62 3.49
C MET A 387 -22.76 24.10 3.63
N SER A 388 -21.78 23.45 2.99
CA SER A 388 -21.58 22.00 3.08
C SER A 388 -21.11 21.59 4.48
N ARG A 389 -20.27 22.43 5.10
CA ARG A 389 -19.86 22.28 6.50
C ARG A 389 -21.05 22.42 7.45
N ILE A 390 -21.90 23.43 7.27
CA ILE A 390 -23.12 23.59 8.06
C ILE A 390 -24.05 22.39 7.89
N ASN A 391 -24.27 21.91 6.66
CA ASN A 391 -25.10 20.74 6.42
C ASN A 391 -24.52 19.48 7.08
N PHE A 392 -23.20 19.28 6.96
CA PHE A 392 -22.50 18.19 7.63
C PHE A 392 -22.67 18.26 9.16
N LEU A 393 -22.48 19.44 9.75
CA LEU A 393 -22.73 19.66 11.18
C LEU A 393 -24.21 19.46 11.58
N LEU A 394 -25.15 19.77 10.70
CA LEU A 394 -26.59 19.60 10.99
C LEU A 394 -27.08 18.16 10.83
N GLU A 395 -26.39 17.37 10.02
CA GLU A 395 -26.68 15.96 9.74
C GLU A 395 -25.94 15.03 10.70
N TYR A 396 -24.70 15.37 11.04
CA TYR A 396 -23.77 14.52 11.81
C TYR A 396 -23.28 15.16 13.12
N GLY A 397 -23.67 16.41 13.41
CA GLY A 397 -23.32 17.08 14.67
C GLY A 397 -24.02 16.48 15.88
N THR A 398 -25.10 15.71 15.71
CA THR A 398 -25.60 14.84 16.78
C THR A 398 -24.69 13.63 16.90
N VAL A 399 -23.59 13.86 17.62
CA VAL A 399 -22.55 12.90 18.00
C VAL A 399 -23.10 11.61 18.63
N GLU A 400 -24.36 11.58 19.07
CA GLU A 400 -25.04 10.37 19.55
C GLU A 400 -25.05 9.22 18.53
N GLY A 401 -25.12 9.49 17.22
CA GLY A 401 -25.17 8.43 16.20
C GLY A 401 -23.80 7.87 15.76
N ILE A 402 -22.71 8.61 16.00
CA ILE A 402 -21.35 8.24 15.54
C ILE A 402 -20.52 7.66 16.70
N ILE A 403 -20.80 8.06 17.94
CA ILE A 403 -20.04 7.64 19.12
C ILE A 403 -20.63 6.40 19.81
N PHE A 404 -21.95 6.21 19.80
CA PHE A 404 -22.59 5.05 20.44
C PHE A 404 -22.88 3.93 19.43
N GLY A 405 -21.82 3.33 18.88
CA GLY A 405 -21.93 1.95 18.40
C GLY A 405 -21.90 1.03 19.61
N GLU A 406 -23.07 0.55 20.05
CA GLU A 406 -23.46 -0.56 20.97
C GLU A 406 -22.48 -1.25 21.95
N ASP A 407 -21.26 -0.76 22.20
CA ASP A 407 -20.36 -1.30 23.22
C ASP A 407 -20.19 -0.29 24.36
N ASP A 408 -20.82 -0.62 25.49
CA ASP A 408 -20.78 0.10 26.77
C ASP A 408 -19.33 0.39 27.22
N ILE A 409 -18.98 1.67 27.35
CA ILE A 409 -17.77 2.10 28.07
C ILE A 409 -18.18 3.09 29.15
N ASP A 410 -17.79 2.79 30.38
CA ASP A 410 -17.99 3.60 31.57
C ASP A 410 -17.00 4.80 31.52
N VAL A 411 -17.52 6.00 31.32
CA VAL A 411 -16.76 7.25 31.14
C VAL A 411 -16.74 8.01 32.47
N ASN A 412 -15.56 8.42 32.94
CA ASN A 412 -15.40 9.14 34.22
C ASN A 412 -16.00 10.57 34.18
N ASP A 413 -16.46 11.04 35.35
CA ASP A 413 -17.27 12.27 35.55
C ASP A 413 -16.69 13.59 34.98
N ASP A 414 -15.38 13.72 34.82
CA ASP A 414 -14.77 14.94 34.25
C ASP A 414 -14.88 15.03 32.70
N GLU A 415 -15.11 13.91 32.01
CA GLU A 415 -15.44 13.88 30.56
C GLU A 415 -16.92 14.22 30.31
N PHE A 416 -17.78 14.05 31.31
CA PHE A 416 -19.21 14.37 31.25
C PHE A 416 -19.49 15.87 31.04
N SER A 417 -18.62 16.75 31.55
CA SER A 417 -18.81 18.21 31.44
C SER A 417 -18.60 18.75 30.03
N LYS A 418 -17.73 18.11 29.23
CA LYS A 418 -17.54 18.46 27.80
C LYS A 418 -18.70 17.93 26.94
N ILE A 419 -19.22 16.75 27.29
CA ILE A 419 -20.42 16.19 26.67
C ILE A 419 -21.63 17.12 26.93
N GLU A 420 -21.75 17.71 28.12
CA GLU A 420 -22.77 18.72 28.40
C GLU A 420 -22.59 20.02 27.61
N GLU A 421 -21.35 20.50 27.44
CA GLU A 421 -21.07 21.70 26.66
C GLU A 421 -21.39 21.51 25.16
N ASP A 422 -21.05 20.34 24.62
CA ASP A 422 -21.39 19.97 23.25
C ASP A 422 -22.90 19.72 23.09
N ASN A 423 -23.59 19.17 24.10
CA ASN A 423 -25.05 19.11 24.15
C ASN A 423 -25.70 20.50 24.13
N LEU A 424 -25.07 21.50 24.75
CA LEU A 424 -25.54 22.89 24.72
C LEU A 424 -25.39 23.52 23.33
N LYS A 425 -24.24 23.30 22.67
CA LYS A 425 -24.01 23.72 21.28
C LYS A 425 -24.98 23.04 20.32
N LEU A 426 -25.31 21.78 20.58
CA LEU A 426 -26.27 20.98 19.82
C LEU A 426 -27.69 21.52 19.91
N ARG A 427 -28.12 21.93 21.10
CA ARG A 427 -29.42 22.57 21.31
C ARG A 427 -29.53 23.88 20.53
N LEU A 428 -28.46 24.69 20.56
CA LEU A 428 -28.34 25.92 19.78
C LEU A 428 -28.40 25.69 18.26
N LEU A 429 -27.74 24.65 17.75
CA LEU A 429 -27.78 24.26 16.34
C LEU A 429 -29.17 23.75 15.91
N TYR A 430 -29.84 22.99 16.76
CA TYR A 430 -31.22 22.52 16.52
C TYR A 430 -32.23 23.68 16.51
N ASP A 431 -32.06 24.64 17.41
CA ASP A 431 -32.89 25.85 17.44
C ASP A 431 -32.65 26.71 16.19
N LEU A 432 -31.39 26.82 15.71
CA LEU A 432 -31.05 27.47 14.45
C LEU A 432 -31.70 26.79 13.23
N LYS A 433 -31.74 25.44 13.19
CA LYS A 433 -32.41 24.65 12.15
C LYS A 433 -33.91 24.97 12.07
N THR A 434 -34.54 25.09 13.23
CA THR A 434 -35.96 25.45 13.35
C THR A 434 -36.21 26.90 12.91
N TYR A 435 -35.29 27.81 13.24
CA TYR A 435 -35.38 29.22 12.90
C TYR A 435 -35.12 29.52 11.41
N LEU A 436 -34.24 28.75 10.77
CA LEU A 436 -33.83 28.96 9.37
C LEU A 436 -34.73 28.24 8.34
N GLY A 437 -35.68 27.41 8.77
CA GLY A 437 -36.70 26.83 7.89
C GLY A 437 -36.17 25.89 6.79
N ILE A 438 -34.98 25.32 6.96
CA ILE A 438 -34.31 24.49 5.94
C ILE A 438 -35.03 23.15 5.83
N LYS A 439 -35.84 22.98 4.77
CA LYS A 439 -36.48 21.71 4.41
C LYS A 439 -35.59 20.87 3.49
N LYS A 440 -35.79 19.55 3.59
CA LYS A 440 -34.98 18.42 3.12
C LYS A 440 -34.64 18.37 1.61
N ASP A 441 -35.19 19.25 0.76
CA ASP A 441 -35.28 18.98 -0.68
C ASP A 441 -34.25 19.69 -1.58
N ASN A 442 -33.22 20.35 -1.04
CA ASN A 442 -32.24 21.08 -1.87
C ASN A 442 -30.86 20.42 -2.01
N ILE A 443 -30.77 19.09 -1.84
CA ILE A 443 -29.59 18.33 -2.27
C ILE A 443 -29.81 17.89 -3.73
N ILE A 444 -29.75 18.85 -4.66
CA ILE A 444 -29.51 18.55 -6.08
C ILE A 444 -28.17 19.17 -6.46
N ARG A 445 -27.28 18.26 -6.88
CA ARG A 445 -25.95 18.43 -7.46
C ARG A 445 -25.76 19.74 -8.24
N SER A 446 -24.66 20.43 -7.93
CA SER A 446 -23.86 21.21 -8.88
C SER A 446 -22.39 20.84 -8.71
#